data_AF-A0A0J9XBC0-F1
#
_entry.id   AF-A0A0J9XBC0-F1
#
_cell.length_a   1.000
_cell.length_b   1.000
_cell.length_c   1.000
_cell.angle_alpha   90.00
_cell.angle_beta   90.00
_cell.angle_gamma   90.00
#
_symmetry.space_group_name_H-M   'P 1'
#
loop_
_entity.id
_entity.type
_entity.pdbx_description
1 polymer ?
#
loop_
_entity_poly.entity_id
_entity_poly.type
_entity_poly.pdbx_seq_one_letter_code
_entity_poly.pdbx_strand_id
1 'polypeptide(L)'
;MHAGHISIDPQHNGNLFFWHFERELSTTANHKTVIWLNGGPGCSSMDGALMEVGPFRVTDGNALVNNPGSWNKDANLLFVDQPVGVGLSTSDPGSYIHELPQMADDMILFLEKYFKVFPEQQNNEFYIAGESYAGQYIPYLTDAILKRNSDDTKKDSKFIDLRGVLIGNGWIDPVQQYQAYVPFAYETGLVKPGSSVAATLENQQRECLKSLAEQGKNVSIHDDVCEGILSSITRELFLETGLNKTDPNACVNVYDIRLHDTFSSCGMNWPPDLTTVTPYLRQEDVLKSLNVDPKIVWQECNFGVTGAFKAKNSTPSVGLIPGIIDQGIQVLLFNGDQDLICNHEGNTRLIKALSWGGEQSPSSGFLQGEDEQDWVVDGVATGTIQSGRNLTYVKVFNASHMVPFDLPVVSQTLLNQFIEIPGYDFKNSGLSDAVHTTDENKKENDDDNDQDGDNQDDKHENGWKVFEKETIFGVIIVIMVAFLFFIFYRRSSELVSDAARSNRRRLSRFAEQEADADLEDSLRQADTGLINNLKAKLREWRRSRLFSGSSRNNRGIAIDDDYEEGVSVPLTSFNNNRGNQRESPRNSFGSVLSSDLESETASDSSSGKKADNIV
;
A
#
# COMPACT_ATOMS: atom_id res chain seq x y z
N MET A 1 12.62 -12.46 20.94
CA MET A 1 12.51 -12.37 19.46
C MET A 1 13.05 -13.66 18.87
N HIS A 2 12.39 -14.20 17.86
CA HIS A 2 12.86 -15.37 17.11
C HIS A 2 12.73 -15.06 15.62
N ALA A 3 13.76 -15.36 14.82
CA ALA A 3 13.72 -15.14 13.39
C ALA A 3 14.45 -16.28 12.67
N GLY A 4 14.05 -16.55 11.44
CA GLY A 4 14.69 -17.55 10.59
C GLY A 4 13.75 -18.12 9.55
N HIS A 5 14.17 -19.22 8.93
CA HIS A 5 13.44 -19.86 7.84
C HIS A 5 12.71 -21.11 8.28
N ILE A 6 11.50 -21.30 7.75
CA ILE A 6 10.79 -22.57 7.74
C ILE A 6 10.66 -23.03 6.28
N SER A 7 11.24 -24.19 5.99
CA SER A 7 11.16 -24.79 4.66
C SER A 7 9.76 -25.32 4.39
N ILE A 8 9.13 -24.88 3.30
CA ILE A 8 7.81 -25.36 2.86
C ILE A 8 7.90 -26.17 1.57
N ASP A 9 8.86 -25.87 0.70
CA ASP A 9 9.16 -26.62 -0.51
C ASP A 9 10.68 -26.88 -0.66
N PRO A 10 11.19 -27.96 -0.03
CA PRO A 10 12.61 -28.27 -0.08
C PRO A 10 13.15 -28.57 -1.48
N GLN A 11 12.28 -28.96 -2.43
CA GLN A 11 12.72 -29.35 -3.78
C GLN A 11 13.12 -28.14 -4.62
N HIS A 12 12.52 -26.99 -4.33
CA HIS A 12 12.75 -25.73 -5.05
C HIS A 12 13.30 -24.63 -4.13
N ASN A 13 13.98 -25.02 -3.05
CA ASN A 13 14.52 -24.09 -2.05
C ASN A 13 13.49 -23.06 -1.53
N GLY A 14 12.22 -23.48 -1.45
CA GLY A 14 11.09 -22.71 -0.96
C GLY A 14 11.09 -22.64 0.56
N ASN A 15 11.53 -21.52 1.10
CA ASN A 15 11.55 -21.27 2.54
C ASN A 15 10.86 -19.94 2.84
N LEU A 16 9.93 -19.92 3.80
CA LEU A 16 9.37 -18.68 4.31
C LEU A 16 10.20 -18.19 5.50
N PHE A 17 10.64 -16.93 5.43
CA PHE A 17 11.25 -16.21 6.54
C PHE A 17 10.17 -15.66 7.47
N PHE A 18 10.41 -15.74 8.76
CA PHE A 18 9.57 -15.11 9.77
C PHE A 18 10.38 -14.32 10.77
N TRP A 19 9.74 -13.33 11.38
CA TRP A 19 10.23 -12.64 12.57
C TRP A 19 9.12 -12.56 13.62
N HIS A 20 9.33 -13.25 14.74
CA HIS A 20 8.43 -13.32 15.88
C HIS A 20 8.91 -12.45 17.03
N PHE A 21 8.05 -11.57 17.52
CA PHE A 21 8.25 -10.72 18.69
C PHE A 21 7.24 -11.10 19.76
N GLU A 22 7.73 -11.38 20.97
CA GLU A 22 6.87 -11.58 22.12
C GLU A 22 6.34 -10.25 22.64
N ARG A 23 5.16 -10.30 23.24
CA ARG A 23 4.53 -9.14 23.88
C ARG A 23 5.36 -8.59 25.04
N GLU A 24 5.30 -7.28 25.28
CA GLU A 24 5.98 -6.64 26.42
C GLU A 24 5.22 -6.81 27.73
N LEU A 25 3.89 -6.64 27.70
CA LEU A 25 3.07 -6.61 28.92
C LEU A 25 2.48 -7.98 29.26
N SER A 26 2.65 -8.35 30.52
CA SER A 26 2.16 -9.52 31.27
C SER A 26 0.64 -9.68 31.46
N THR A 27 -0.21 -8.74 31.03
CA THR A 27 -1.42 -8.41 31.80
C THR A 27 -2.67 -9.27 31.54
N THR A 28 -2.75 -10.00 30.43
CA THR A 28 -3.88 -10.90 30.13
C THR A 28 -3.58 -12.37 30.44
N ALA A 29 -4.61 -13.10 30.92
CA ALA A 29 -4.52 -14.54 31.23
C ALA A 29 -4.31 -15.42 29.97
N ASN A 30 -4.81 -14.98 28.82
CA ASN A 30 -4.58 -15.63 27.51
C ASN A 30 -3.64 -14.77 26.66
N HIS A 31 -2.61 -15.42 26.10
CA HIS A 31 -1.71 -14.78 25.14
C HIS A 31 -2.44 -14.59 23.81
N LYS A 32 -2.24 -13.43 23.18
CA LYS A 32 -2.75 -13.11 21.85
C LYS A 32 -1.58 -13.01 20.88
N THR A 33 -1.72 -13.58 19.68
CA THR A 33 -0.74 -13.46 18.59
C THR A 33 -1.41 -12.86 17.36
N VAL A 34 -0.79 -11.83 16.81
CA VAL A 34 -1.16 -11.25 15.52
C VAL A 34 -0.16 -11.72 14.47
N ILE A 35 -0.63 -12.44 13.46
CA ILE A 35 0.14 -12.72 12.24
C ILE A 35 0.01 -11.50 11.34
N TRP A 36 1.12 -10.87 10.95
CA TRP A 36 1.11 -9.70 10.07
C TRP A 36 1.60 -10.05 8.66
N LEU A 37 0.84 -9.62 7.66
CA LEU A 37 1.12 -9.83 6.24
C LEU A 37 1.06 -8.51 5.46
N ASN A 38 2.18 -8.07 4.88
CA ASN A 38 2.13 -6.99 3.86
C ASN A 38 1.64 -7.54 2.50
N GLY A 39 1.33 -6.63 1.58
CA GLY A 39 0.71 -6.92 0.30
C GLY A 39 1.67 -7.01 -0.90
N GLY A 40 1.48 -6.09 -1.85
CA GLY A 40 2.12 -6.11 -3.17
C GLY A 40 1.15 -6.47 -4.29
N PRO A 41 1.07 -7.74 -4.75
CA PRO A 41 1.66 -8.94 -4.18
C PRO A 41 3.18 -9.00 -4.35
N GLY A 42 3.88 -9.53 -3.35
CA GLY A 42 5.32 -9.76 -3.39
C GLY A 42 6.17 -8.80 -2.56
N CYS A 43 5.55 -8.04 -1.65
CA CYS A 43 6.25 -7.12 -0.74
C CYS A 43 6.46 -7.76 0.64
N SER A 44 7.58 -7.43 1.26
CA SER A 44 8.07 -8.03 2.50
C SER A 44 7.25 -7.59 3.70
N SER A 45 6.96 -8.53 4.61
CA SER A 45 6.35 -8.21 5.91
C SER A 45 7.33 -7.54 6.88
N MET A 46 8.58 -7.33 6.45
CA MET A 46 9.55 -6.51 7.18
C MET A 46 9.22 -5.02 7.13
N ASP A 47 8.37 -4.60 6.17
CA ASP A 47 7.77 -3.26 6.15
C ASP A 47 6.92 -3.08 7.40
N GLY A 48 6.00 -4.02 7.64
CA GLY A 48 5.25 -4.16 8.88
C GLY A 48 6.11 -4.12 10.13
N ALA A 49 7.22 -4.86 10.11
CA ALA A 49 8.09 -5.05 11.26
C ALA A 49 8.94 -3.82 11.62
N LEU A 50 9.38 -3.04 10.63
CA LEU A 50 10.37 -1.98 10.83
C LEU A 50 9.91 -0.58 10.43
N MET A 51 8.77 -0.44 9.77
CA MET A 51 8.20 0.85 9.34
C MET A 51 6.78 1.08 9.91
N GLU A 52 6.10 0.05 10.41
CA GLU A 52 4.69 0.12 10.80
C GLU A 52 4.39 -0.37 12.24
N VAL A 53 3.92 -1.61 12.40
CA VAL A 53 3.36 -2.10 13.68
C VAL A 53 4.40 -2.71 14.60
N GLY A 54 5.60 -3.03 14.10
CA GLY A 54 6.63 -3.69 14.88
C GLY A 54 7.29 -2.82 15.95
N PRO A 55 8.10 -3.43 16.84
CA PRO A 55 8.68 -2.78 18.02
C PRO A 55 9.70 -1.70 17.72
N PHE A 56 10.30 -1.71 16.53
CA PHE A 56 11.41 -0.84 16.21
C PHE A 56 11.18 -0.05 14.93
N ARG A 57 11.86 1.09 14.85
CA ARG A 57 12.13 1.84 13.62
C ARG A 57 13.62 1.88 13.37
N VAL A 58 14.01 1.87 12.11
CA VAL A 58 15.39 2.09 11.70
C VAL A 58 15.62 3.59 11.53
N THR A 59 16.73 4.08 12.05
CA THR A 59 17.13 5.50 11.95
C THR A 59 18.48 5.63 11.27
N ASP A 60 18.84 6.86 10.93
CA ASP A 60 20.15 7.19 10.36
C ASP A 60 21.29 6.60 11.19
N GLY A 61 22.29 6.04 10.49
CA GLY A 61 23.40 5.34 11.13
C GLY A 61 23.09 3.90 11.56
N ASN A 62 22.03 3.30 11.01
CA ASN A 62 21.63 1.90 11.22
C ASN A 62 21.26 1.56 12.67
N ALA A 63 20.74 2.55 13.41
CA ALA A 63 20.30 2.35 14.79
C ALA A 63 18.81 2.02 14.85
N LEU A 64 18.45 1.09 15.75
CA LEU A 64 17.06 0.81 16.09
C LEU A 64 16.58 1.73 17.22
N VAL A 65 15.40 2.31 17.05
CA VAL A 65 14.69 3.05 18.10
C VAL A 65 13.34 2.41 18.35
N ASN A 66 12.82 2.50 19.58
CA ASN A 66 11.52 1.95 19.92
C ASN A 66 10.39 2.66 19.17
N ASN A 67 9.44 1.90 18.63
CA ASN A 67 8.20 2.40 18.08
C ASN A 67 7.19 2.67 19.22
N PRO A 68 6.82 3.93 19.50
CA PRO A 68 5.89 4.25 20.58
C PRO A 68 4.49 3.71 20.36
N GLY A 69 4.09 3.33 19.14
CA GLY A 69 2.81 2.68 18.84
C GLY A 69 2.96 1.23 18.41
N SER A 70 4.00 0.54 18.88
CA SER A 70 4.17 -0.86 18.54
C SER A 70 3.02 -1.71 19.04
N TRP A 71 2.50 -2.59 18.17
CA TRP A 71 1.46 -3.55 18.52
C TRP A 71 1.97 -4.64 19.47
N ASN A 72 3.30 -4.81 19.59
CA ASN A 72 3.86 -5.82 20.49
C ASN A 72 3.80 -5.44 21.98
N LYS A 73 3.20 -4.31 22.37
CA LYS A 73 3.00 -4.03 23.80
C LYS A 73 2.04 -5.02 24.44
N ASP A 74 0.97 -5.38 23.73
CA ASP A 74 -0.14 -6.19 24.27
C ASP A 74 -0.34 -7.53 23.55
N ALA A 75 0.24 -7.72 22.35
CA ALA A 75 0.16 -8.96 21.59
C ALA A 75 1.54 -9.44 21.11
N ASN A 76 1.69 -10.75 20.88
CA ASN A 76 2.84 -11.25 20.13
C ASN A 76 2.65 -10.87 18.65
N LEU A 77 3.72 -10.56 17.93
CA LEU A 77 3.69 -10.27 16.49
C LEU A 77 4.48 -11.31 15.72
N LEU A 78 3.84 -11.95 14.74
CA LEU A 78 4.48 -12.89 13.81
C LEU A 78 4.43 -12.31 12.39
N PHE A 79 5.54 -11.72 11.96
CA PHE A 79 5.71 -11.25 10.58
C PHE A 79 6.17 -12.42 9.71
N VAL A 80 5.57 -12.59 8.53
CA VAL A 80 5.95 -13.65 7.58
C VAL A 80 6.14 -13.05 6.19
N ASP A 81 7.34 -13.20 5.64
CA ASP A 81 7.59 -12.89 4.23
C ASP A 81 6.96 -13.98 3.37
N GLN A 82 5.88 -13.66 2.67
CA GLN A 82 5.16 -14.59 1.82
C GLN A 82 4.68 -13.89 0.54
N PRO A 83 4.52 -14.61 -0.58
CA PRO A 83 4.91 -16.00 -0.81
C PRO A 83 6.42 -16.27 -0.87
N VAL A 84 6.83 -17.49 -1.24
CA VAL A 84 8.25 -17.81 -1.47
C VAL A 84 8.91 -16.84 -2.47
N GLY A 85 10.13 -16.41 -2.17
CA GLY A 85 10.87 -15.42 -2.95
C GLY A 85 10.65 -13.96 -2.54
N VAL A 86 9.75 -13.68 -1.60
CA VAL A 86 9.50 -12.31 -1.08
C VAL A 86 10.48 -11.97 0.05
N GLY A 87 11.01 -10.74 0.07
CA GLY A 87 11.85 -10.25 1.17
C GLY A 87 13.06 -11.15 1.45
N LEU A 88 13.10 -11.75 2.64
CA LEU A 88 14.12 -12.72 3.06
C LEU A 88 13.72 -14.19 2.79
N SER A 89 12.49 -14.45 2.33
CA SER A 89 12.04 -15.78 1.88
C SER A 89 12.72 -16.17 0.58
N THR A 90 13.01 -17.46 0.42
CA THR A 90 13.77 -17.98 -0.72
C THR A 90 12.92 -18.87 -1.61
N SER A 91 13.29 -18.93 -2.88
CA SER A 91 12.78 -19.84 -3.89
C SER A 91 13.83 -19.98 -4.99
N ASP A 92 13.87 -21.12 -5.66
CA ASP A 92 14.57 -21.26 -6.93
C ASP A 92 13.90 -20.36 -7.99
N PRO A 93 14.66 -19.82 -8.96
CA PRO A 93 14.11 -19.04 -10.06
C PRO A 93 13.05 -19.83 -10.84
N GLY A 94 11.87 -19.23 -11.01
CA GLY A 94 10.76 -19.84 -11.76
C GLY A 94 9.82 -20.72 -10.91
N SER A 95 10.10 -20.89 -9.62
CA SER A 95 9.27 -21.68 -8.70
C SER A 95 8.31 -20.82 -7.87
N TYR A 96 8.04 -19.59 -8.30
CA TYR A 96 7.06 -18.71 -7.66
C TYR A 96 5.64 -19.26 -7.86
N ILE A 97 4.81 -19.16 -6.82
CA ILE A 97 3.41 -19.56 -6.88
C ILE A 97 2.55 -18.52 -7.62
N HIS A 98 1.37 -18.95 -8.08
CA HIS A 98 0.55 -18.16 -9.02
C HIS A 98 -0.85 -17.83 -8.51
N GLU A 99 -1.34 -18.52 -7.48
CA GLU A 99 -2.75 -18.50 -7.07
C GLU A 99 -2.92 -18.38 -5.55
N LEU A 100 -4.03 -17.78 -5.10
CA LEU A 100 -4.32 -17.55 -3.69
C LEU A 100 -4.52 -18.85 -2.87
N PRO A 101 -5.17 -19.92 -3.38
CA PRO A 101 -5.21 -21.19 -2.68
C PRO A 101 -3.82 -21.79 -2.41
N GLN A 102 -2.88 -21.68 -3.37
CA GLN A 102 -1.52 -22.18 -3.18
C GLN A 102 -0.80 -21.41 -2.06
N MET A 103 -0.95 -20.09 -2.05
CA MET A 103 -0.41 -19.24 -0.99
C MET A 103 -0.98 -19.63 0.38
N ALA A 104 -2.30 -19.87 0.46
CA ALA A 104 -2.94 -20.28 1.70
C ALA A 104 -2.44 -21.65 2.17
N ASP A 105 -2.31 -22.62 1.27
CA ASP A 105 -1.76 -23.96 1.57
C ASP A 105 -0.32 -23.89 2.09
N ASP A 106 0.52 -23.07 1.45
CA ASP A 106 1.91 -22.81 1.87
C ASP A 106 1.98 -22.20 3.28
N MET A 107 1.09 -21.25 3.59
CA MET A 107 0.97 -20.63 4.91
C MET A 107 0.45 -21.63 5.97
N ILE A 108 -0.48 -22.51 5.63
CA ILE A 108 -0.91 -23.61 6.53
C ILE A 108 0.26 -24.53 6.85
N LEU A 109 1.03 -24.95 5.84
CA LEU A 109 2.21 -25.79 6.05
C LEU A 109 3.29 -25.10 6.88
N PHE A 110 3.51 -23.80 6.65
CA PHE A 110 4.37 -22.97 7.47
C PHE A 110 3.93 -22.98 8.93
N LEU A 111 2.65 -22.71 9.22
CA LEU A 111 2.12 -22.68 10.59
C LEU A 111 2.20 -24.05 11.27
N GLU A 112 1.89 -25.15 10.56
CA GLU A 112 2.05 -26.50 11.09
C GLU A 112 3.49 -26.83 11.47
N LYS A 113 4.48 -26.31 10.72
CA LYS A 113 5.91 -26.47 11.04
C LYS A 113 6.34 -25.50 12.13
N TYR A 114 5.84 -24.27 12.13
CA TYR A 114 6.10 -23.26 13.14
C TYR A 114 5.71 -23.76 14.53
N PHE A 115 4.51 -24.34 14.70
CA PHE A 115 4.08 -24.90 15.98
C PHE A 115 4.84 -26.16 16.40
N LYS A 116 5.57 -26.83 15.51
CA LYS A 116 6.50 -27.90 15.93
C LYS A 116 7.77 -27.33 16.56
N VAL A 117 8.17 -26.12 16.17
CA VAL A 117 9.32 -25.42 16.73
C VAL A 117 8.93 -24.63 17.98
N PHE A 118 7.74 -24.01 17.97
CA PHE A 118 7.19 -23.17 19.03
C PHE A 118 5.82 -23.69 19.51
N PRO A 119 5.75 -24.90 20.11
CA PRO A 119 4.49 -25.52 20.51
C PRO A 119 3.72 -24.71 21.56
N GLU A 120 4.41 -23.90 22.36
CA GLU A 120 3.80 -23.04 23.35
C GLU A 120 2.90 -21.95 22.73
N GLN A 121 3.24 -21.48 21.53
CA GLN A 121 2.46 -20.43 20.83
C GLN A 121 1.12 -20.94 20.32
N GLN A 122 0.98 -22.25 20.11
CA GLN A 122 -0.26 -22.84 19.58
C GLN A 122 -1.46 -22.69 20.53
N ASN A 123 -1.20 -22.38 21.81
CA ASN A 123 -2.23 -22.16 22.81
C ASN A 123 -2.81 -20.74 22.80
N ASN A 124 -2.19 -19.81 22.07
CA ASN A 124 -2.61 -18.42 22.00
C ASN A 124 -3.95 -18.28 21.25
N GLU A 125 -4.63 -17.17 21.51
CA GLU A 125 -5.66 -16.65 20.61
C GLU A 125 -4.98 -15.99 19.42
N PHE A 126 -5.41 -16.32 18.21
CA PHE A 126 -4.80 -15.81 16.98
C PHE A 126 -5.68 -14.77 16.30
N TYR A 127 -5.00 -13.79 15.72
CA TYR A 127 -5.55 -12.81 14.81
C TYR A 127 -4.65 -12.72 13.58
N ILE A 128 -5.23 -12.39 12.43
CA ILE A 128 -4.46 -12.15 11.21
C ILE A 128 -4.68 -10.70 10.80
N ALA A 129 -3.61 -9.94 10.70
CA ALA A 129 -3.62 -8.56 10.29
C ALA A 129 -2.75 -8.36 9.05
N GLY A 130 -3.00 -7.29 8.31
CA GLY A 130 -2.19 -6.92 7.17
C GLY A 130 -2.84 -5.84 6.35
N GLU A 131 -2.21 -5.49 5.24
CA GLU A 131 -2.63 -4.36 4.44
C GLU A 131 -2.55 -4.60 2.93
N SER A 132 -3.19 -3.71 2.16
CA SER A 132 -3.07 -3.67 0.71
C SER A 132 -3.57 -4.98 0.06
N TYR A 133 -2.74 -5.64 -0.76
CA TYR A 133 -3.06 -6.95 -1.33
C TYR A 133 -3.25 -8.06 -0.29
N ALA A 134 -2.89 -7.86 0.99
CA ALA A 134 -3.31 -8.75 2.07
C ALA A 134 -4.83 -8.80 2.23
N GLY A 135 -5.57 -7.83 1.69
CA GLY A 135 -7.01 -7.92 1.48
C GLY A 135 -7.45 -9.13 0.65
N GLN A 136 -6.59 -9.66 -0.22
CA GLN A 136 -6.78 -10.96 -0.87
C GLN A 136 -6.25 -12.12 -0.03
N TYR A 137 -5.06 -11.97 0.56
CA TYR A 137 -4.40 -13.05 1.31
C TYR A 137 -5.17 -13.49 2.55
N ILE A 138 -5.61 -12.52 3.36
CA ILE A 138 -6.15 -12.76 4.69
C ILE A 138 -7.45 -13.58 4.63
N PRO A 139 -8.45 -13.26 3.77
CA PRO A 139 -9.64 -14.11 3.69
C PRO A 139 -9.35 -15.52 3.18
N TYR A 140 -8.42 -15.69 2.22
CA TYR A 140 -8.03 -17.02 1.73
C TYR A 140 -7.32 -17.85 2.81
N LEU A 141 -6.39 -17.26 3.56
CA LEU A 141 -5.73 -17.92 4.68
C LEU A 141 -6.72 -18.26 5.80
N THR A 142 -7.65 -17.36 6.08
CA THR A 142 -8.70 -17.56 7.09
C THR A 142 -9.59 -18.73 6.74
N ASP A 143 -10.08 -18.80 5.50
CA ASP A 143 -10.87 -19.92 5.00
C ASP A 143 -10.09 -21.25 5.07
N ALA A 144 -8.81 -21.24 4.72
CA ALA A 144 -7.94 -22.42 4.83
C ALA A 144 -7.74 -22.87 6.30
N ILE A 145 -7.57 -21.94 7.24
CA ILE A 145 -7.47 -22.25 8.68
C ILE A 145 -8.78 -22.83 9.20
N LEU A 146 -9.92 -22.23 8.86
CA LEU A 146 -11.25 -22.70 9.27
C LEU A 146 -11.50 -24.12 8.75
N LYS A 147 -11.19 -24.38 7.48
CA LYS A 147 -11.24 -25.73 6.89
C LYS A 147 -10.34 -26.71 7.64
N ARG A 148 -9.08 -26.32 7.91
CA ARG A 148 -8.11 -27.15 8.65
C ARG A 148 -8.53 -27.44 10.10
N ASN A 149 -9.20 -26.50 10.75
CA ASN A 149 -9.76 -26.65 12.09
C ASN A 149 -10.98 -27.59 12.10
N SER A 150 -11.80 -27.55 11.04
CA SER A 150 -13.00 -28.39 10.89
C SER A 150 -12.73 -29.80 10.35
N ASP A 151 -11.50 -30.11 9.96
CA ASP A 151 -11.13 -31.42 9.39
C ASP A 151 -11.18 -32.53 10.46
N ASP A 152 -12.25 -33.33 10.38
CA ASP A 152 -12.52 -34.47 11.25
C ASP A 152 -11.37 -35.47 11.35
N THR A 153 -10.56 -35.61 10.30
CA THR A 153 -9.42 -36.54 10.26
C THR A 153 -8.22 -36.05 11.08
N LYS A 154 -8.24 -34.78 11.51
CA LYS A 154 -7.15 -34.12 12.23
C LYS A 154 -7.59 -33.53 13.59
N LYS A 155 -8.79 -33.90 14.06
CA LYS A 155 -9.44 -33.41 15.30
C LYS A 155 -8.64 -33.58 16.58
N ASP A 156 -7.80 -34.61 16.65
CA ASP A 156 -6.95 -34.88 17.82
C ASP A 156 -5.81 -33.84 17.99
N SER A 157 -5.64 -32.95 17.01
CA SER A 157 -4.69 -31.82 17.07
C SER A 157 -5.43 -30.49 16.92
N LYS A 158 -5.56 -29.74 18.02
CA LYS A 158 -5.90 -28.30 17.96
C LYS A 158 -4.90 -27.65 16.98
N PHE A 159 -5.36 -26.92 15.97
CA PHE A 159 -4.46 -26.23 15.04
C PHE A 159 -4.27 -24.77 15.44
N ILE A 160 -5.27 -23.91 15.24
CA ILE A 160 -5.23 -22.48 15.60
C ILE A 160 -6.55 -22.05 16.21
N ASP A 161 -6.52 -21.27 17.30
CA ASP A 161 -7.71 -20.60 17.85
C ASP A 161 -7.87 -19.20 17.25
N LEU A 162 -8.36 -19.14 16.00
CA LEU A 162 -8.51 -17.89 15.25
C LEU A 162 -9.75 -17.13 15.73
N ARG A 163 -9.57 -15.88 16.14
CA ARG A 163 -10.62 -15.03 16.73
C ARG A 163 -11.06 -13.87 15.83
N GLY A 164 -10.13 -13.30 15.06
CA GLY A 164 -10.46 -12.18 14.21
C GLY A 164 -9.42 -11.88 13.14
N VAL A 165 -9.80 -11.04 12.19
CA VAL A 165 -8.94 -10.55 11.11
C VAL A 165 -9.04 -9.04 10.97
N LEU A 166 -7.91 -8.39 10.66
CA LEU A 166 -7.80 -6.94 10.48
C LEU A 166 -7.20 -6.66 9.10
N ILE A 167 -7.86 -5.86 8.27
CA ILE A 167 -7.39 -5.56 6.92
C ILE A 167 -7.33 -4.04 6.76
N GLY A 168 -6.10 -3.52 6.71
CA GLY A 168 -5.79 -2.11 6.47
C GLY A 168 -5.74 -1.80 4.99
N ASN A 169 -6.45 -0.76 4.53
CA ASN A 169 -6.33 -0.26 3.16
C ASN A 169 -6.36 -1.39 2.11
N GLY A 170 -7.30 -2.32 2.27
CA GLY A 170 -7.26 -3.61 1.57
C GLY A 170 -7.75 -3.54 0.13
N TRP A 171 -7.10 -4.32 -0.76
CA TRP A 171 -7.65 -4.70 -2.07
C TRP A 171 -8.44 -6.00 -1.93
N ILE A 172 -9.78 -5.92 -1.94
CA ILE A 172 -10.70 -7.00 -1.54
C ILE A 172 -11.77 -7.25 -2.62
N ASP A 173 -12.45 -6.19 -3.08
CA ASP A 173 -13.51 -6.21 -4.10
C ASP A 173 -13.15 -5.30 -5.27
N PRO A 174 -12.49 -5.84 -6.32
CA PRO A 174 -12.13 -5.09 -7.51
C PRO A 174 -13.32 -4.36 -8.15
N VAL A 175 -14.51 -4.96 -8.15
CA VAL A 175 -15.69 -4.38 -8.79
C VAL A 175 -16.05 -3.05 -8.16
N GLN A 176 -16.08 -3.00 -6.83
CA GLN A 176 -16.45 -1.79 -6.09
C GLN A 176 -15.28 -0.80 -6.02
N GLN A 177 -14.06 -1.30 -5.86
CA GLN A 177 -12.88 -0.46 -5.66
C GLN A 177 -12.41 0.24 -6.94
N TYR A 178 -12.43 -0.42 -8.11
CA TYR A 178 -12.13 0.26 -9.38
C TYR A 178 -13.11 1.41 -9.67
N GLN A 179 -14.38 1.24 -9.28
CA GLN A 179 -15.41 2.26 -9.48
C GLN A 179 -15.24 3.48 -8.55
N ALA A 180 -14.43 3.37 -7.50
CA ALA A 180 -14.24 4.41 -6.51
C ALA A 180 -13.18 5.44 -6.90
N TYR A 181 -12.25 5.10 -7.78
CA TYR A 181 -11.12 5.99 -8.14
C TYR A 181 -11.55 7.38 -8.62
N VAL A 182 -12.50 7.46 -9.56
CA VAL A 182 -12.95 8.76 -10.10
C VAL A 182 -13.79 9.55 -9.08
N PRO A 183 -14.79 8.96 -8.41
CA PRO A 183 -15.48 9.64 -7.30
C PRO A 183 -14.53 10.17 -6.22
N PHE A 184 -13.57 9.35 -5.78
CA PHE A 184 -12.60 9.73 -4.76
C PHE A 184 -11.69 10.87 -5.25
N ALA A 185 -11.23 10.82 -6.51
CA ALA A 185 -10.45 11.91 -7.10
C ALA A 185 -11.23 13.24 -7.17
N TYR A 186 -12.55 13.20 -7.31
CA TYR A 186 -13.40 14.40 -7.24
C TYR A 186 -13.62 14.87 -5.81
N GLU A 187 -13.92 13.97 -4.90
CA GLU A 187 -14.16 14.26 -3.48
C GLU A 187 -12.96 14.95 -2.84
N THR A 188 -11.77 14.43 -3.11
CA THR A 188 -10.49 14.95 -2.59
C THR A 188 -10.01 16.21 -3.31
N GLY A 189 -10.65 16.58 -4.43
CA GLY A 189 -10.24 17.72 -5.25
C GLY A 189 -8.99 17.48 -6.09
N LEU A 190 -8.45 16.25 -6.14
CA LEU A 190 -7.36 15.88 -7.06
C LEU A 190 -7.73 16.18 -8.51
N VAL A 191 -8.98 15.90 -8.89
CA VAL A 191 -9.48 16.16 -10.25
C VAL A 191 -10.72 17.04 -10.15
N LYS A 192 -10.73 18.13 -10.92
CA LYS A 192 -11.90 19.01 -11.03
C LYS A 192 -12.94 18.41 -11.98
N PRO A 193 -14.21 18.20 -11.56
CA PRO A 193 -15.28 17.77 -12.46
C PRO A 193 -15.41 18.68 -13.69
N GLY A 194 -15.60 18.09 -14.87
CA GLY A 194 -15.71 18.80 -16.15
C GLY A 194 -14.38 19.30 -16.74
N SER A 195 -13.22 19.00 -16.15
CA SER A 195 -11.91 19.22 -16.78
C SER A 195 -11.63 18.23 -17.91
N SER A 196 -10.59 18.49 -18.71
CA SER A 196 -10.11 17.50 -19.70
C SER A 196 -9.63 16.21 -19.04
N VAL A 197 -8.98 16.31 -17.87
CA VAL A 197 -8.58 15.14 -17.08
C VAL A 197 -9.80 14.34 -16.64
N ALA A 198 -10.83 15.01 -16.11
CA ALA A 198 -12.08 14.36 -15.73
C ALA A 198 -12.70 13.59 -16.91
N ALA A 199 -12.76 14.19 -18.10
CA ALA A 199 -13.29 13.52 -19.29
C ALA A 199 -12.50 12.27 -19.69
N THR A 200 -11.16 12.30 -19.57
CA THR A 200 -10.30 11.13 -19.80
C THR A 200 -10.59 10.02 -18.79
N LEU A 201 -10.67 10.37 -17.50
CA LEU A 201 -10.91 9.40 -16.42
C LEU A 201 -12.31 8.79 -16.47
N GLU A 202 -13.34 9.59 -16.72
CA GLU A 202 -14.71 9.10 -16.92
C GLU A 202 -14.79 8.15 -18.12
N ASN A 203 -14.02 8.42 -19.19
CA ASN A 203 -13.94 7.50 -20.32
C ASN A 203 -13.26 6.19 -19.94
N GLN A 204 -12.12 6.25 -19.23
CA GLN A 204 -11.43 5.06 -18.74
C GLN A 204 -12.33 4.24 -17.81
N GLN A 205 -13.10 4.90 -16.94
CA GLN A 205 -14.04 4.23 -16.05
C GLN A 205 -15.18 3.55 -16.82
N ARG A 206 -15.71 4.17 -17.88
CA ARG A 206 -16.72 3.53 -18.74
C ARG A 206 -16.18 2.26 -19.40
N GLU A 207 -14.95 2.29 -19.90
CA GLU A 207 -14.32 1.11 -20.50
C GLU A 207 -14.08 0.02 -19.45
N CYS A 208 -13.63 0.39 -18.24
CA CYS A 208 -13.51 -0.54 -17.12
C CYS A 208 -14.85 -1.21 -16.77
N LEU A 209 -15.92 -0.41 -16.60
CA LEU A 209 -17.26 -0.93 -16.29
C LEU A 209 -17.75 -1.91 -17.36
N LYS A 210 -17.44 -1.64 -18.63
CA LYS A 210 -17.74 -2.56 -19.73
C LYS A 210 -16.92 -3.84 -19.62
N SER A 211 -15.61 -3.74 -19.37
CA SER A 211 -14.72 -4.91 -19.16
C SER A 211 -15.22 -5.81 -18.02
N LEU A 212 -15.59 -5.21 -16.89
CA LEU A 212 -16.15 -5.95 -15.74
C LEU A 212 -17.50 -6.60 -16.08
N ALA A 213 -18.37 -5.91 -16.80
CA ALA A 213 -19.67 -6.46 -17.21
C ALA A 213 -19.51 -7.67 -18.15
N GLU A 214 -18.51 -7.66 -19.04
CA GLU A 214 -18.20 -8.76 -19.96
C GLU A 214 -17.70 -10.03 -19.25
N GLN A 215 -17.10 -9.89 -18.06
CA GLN A 215 -16.65 -11.01 -17.22
C GLN A 215 -17.79 -11.72 -16.47
N GLY A 216 -18.93 -11.05 -16.31
CA GLY A 216 -20.10 -11.60 -15.62
C GLY A 216 -19.80 -11.95 -14.16
N LYS A 217 -20.01 -13.21 -13.77
CA LYS A 217 -19.84 -13.67 -12.38
C LYS A 217 -18.40 -14.00 -12.00
N ASN A 218 -17.50 -14.12 -12.98
CA ASN A 218 -16.12 -14.56 -12.77
C ASN A 218 -15.17 -13.36 -12.94
N VAL A 219 -15.39 -12.31 -12.14
CA VAL A 219 -14.56 -11.11 -12.19
C VAL A 219 -13.15 -11.47 -11.71
N SER A 220 -12.15 -11.06 -12.49
CA SER A 220 -10.74 -11.21 -12.15
C SER A 220 -10.35 -10.27 -11.01
N ILE A 221 -9.41 -10.71 -10.16
CA ILE A 221 -8.81 -9.84 -9.13
C ILE A 221 -8.08 -8.65 -9.76
N HIS A 222 -7.56 -8.85 -10.96
CA HIS A 222 -6.81 -7.86 -11.74
C HIS A 222 -7.45 -7.71 -13.12
N ASP A 223 -7.81 -6.48 -13.49
CA ASP A 223 -8.32 -6.16 -14.82
C ASP A 223 -7.48 -5.04 -15.46
N ASP A 224 -6.79 -5.36 -16.55
CA ASP A 224 -5.85 -4.43 -17.22
C ASP A 224 -6.53 -3.13 -17.70
N VAL A 225 -7.82 -3.18 -18.06
CA VAL A 225 -8.57 -1.99 -18.49
C VAL A 225 -8.86 -1.11 -17.27
N CYS A 226 -9.26 -1.71 -16.17
CA CYS A 226 -9.56 -1.00 -14.93
C CYS A 226 -8.31 -0.46 -14.22
N GLU A 227 -7.18 -1.17 -14.25
CA GLU A 227 -5.87 -0.65 -13.81
C GLU A 227 -5.46 0.63 -14.55
N GLY A 228 -5.96 0.79 -15.78
CA GLY A 228 -5.81 2.00 -16.56
C GLY A 228 -6.38 3.26 -15.88
N ILE A 229 -7.33 3.15 -14.94
CA ILE A 229 -7.90 4.30 -14.24
C ILE A 229 -6.85 4.97 -13.35
N LEU A 230 -6.23 4.22 -12.44
CA LEU A 230 -5.20 4.75 -11.53
C LEU A 230 -3.99 5.26 -12.32
N SER A 231 -3.56 4.50 -13.34
CA SER A 231 -2.49 4.93 -14.25
C SER A 231 -2.83 6.21 -15.01
N SER A 232 -4.10 6.43 -15.35
CA SER A 232 -4.54 7.66 -15.99
C SER A 232 -4.60 8.82 -14.99
N ILE A 233 -5.01 8.59 -13.74
CA ILE A 233 -4.98 9.63 -12.69
C ILE A 233 -3.56 10.17 -12.54
N THR A 234 -2.59 9.29 -12.30
CA THR A 234 -1.19 9.70 -12.08
C THR A 234 -0.58 10.35 -13.32
N ARG A 235 -0.83 9.79 -14.52
CA ARG A 235 -0.31 10.34 -15.78
C ARG A 235 -0.90 11.71 -16.11
N GLU A 236 -2.22 11.86 -16.08
CA GLU A 236 -2.87 13.11 -16.49
C GLU A 236 -2.55 14.24 -15.49
N LEU A 237 -2.51 13.96 -14.19
CA LEU A 237 -2.09 14.94 -13.18
C LEU A 237 -0.62 15.34 -13.37
N PHE A 238 0.28 14.39 -13.63
CA PHE A 238 1.68 14.70 -13.97
C PHE A 238 1.78 15.65 -15.17
N LEU A 239 1.00 15.40 -16.23
CA LEU A 239 1.02 16.25 -17.43
C LEU A 239 0.56 17.68 -17.15
N GLU A 240 -0.39 17.89 -16.23
CA GLU A 240 -0.83 19.23 -15.81
C GLU A 240 0.25 20.01 -15.04
N THR A 241 1.19 19.33 -14.38
CA THR A 241 2.27 20.01 -13.64
C THR A 241 3.26 20.76 -14.55
N GLY A 242 3.48 20.26 -15.77
CA GLY A 242 4.53 20.74 -16.67
C GLY A 242 5.97 20.46 -16.18
N LEU A 243 6.15 19.64 -15.14
CA LEU A 243 7.45 19.32 -14.56
C LEU A 243 8.20 18.24 -15.36
N ASN A 244 9.50 18.10 -15.10
CA ASN A 244 10.28 16.98 -15.59
C ASN A 244 9.88 15.71 -14.82
N LYS A 245 9.90 14.55 -15.48
CA LYS A 245 9.64 13.24 -14.85
C LYS A 245 10.49 12.96 -13.60
N THR A 246 11.72 13.46 -13.57
CA THR A 246 12.66 13.28 -12.45
C THR A 246 12.48 14.29 -11.31
N ASP A 247 11.56 15.25 -11.45
CA ASP A 247 11.22 16.17 -10.36
C ASP A 247 10.50 15.38 -9.25
N PRO A 248 10.91 15.49 -7.97
CA PRO A 248 10.26 14.79 -6.87
C PRO A 248 8.80 15.24 -6.62
N ASN A 249 8.34 16.32 -7.27
CA ASN A 249 6.95 16.78 -7.22
C ASN A 249 6.16 16.47 -8.51
N ALA A 250 6.72 15.67 -9.42
CA ALA A 250 6.13 15.43 -10.73
C ALA A 250 4.80 14.66 -10.67
N CYS A 251 4.66 13.73 -9.74
CA CYS A 251 3.53 12.82 -9.68
C CYS A 251 2.93 12.80 -8.27
N VAL A 252 1.61 12.68 -8.17
CA VAL A 252 0.95 12.40 -6.88
C VAL A 252 1.39 11.03 -6.38
N ASN A 253 1.62 10.90 -5.08
CA ASN A 253 1.89 9.61 -4.46
C ASN A 253 0.57 8.82 -4.32
N VAL A 254 0.53 7.61 -4.89
CA VAL A 254 -0.67 6.75 -4.84
C VAL A 254 -1.00 6.22 -3.44
N TYR A 255 -0.04 6.26 -2.52
CA TYR A 255 -0.21 5.83 -1.13
C TYR A 255 -0.64 6.98 -0.20
N ASP A 256 -0.39 8.23 -0.58
CA ASP A 256 -0.85 9.42 0.15
C ASP A 256 -1.02 10.60 -0.81
N ILE A 257 -2.27 11.00 -1.05
CA ILE A 257 -2.61 12.08 -2.00
C ILE A 257 -2.05 13.46 -1.63
N ARG A 258 -1.56 13.63 -0.39
CA ARG A 258 -0.92 14.87 0.08
C ARG A 258 0.55 14.92 -0.32
N LEU A 259 1.15 13.79 -0.67
CA LEU A 259 2.56 13.63 -1.01
C LEU A 259 2.75 13.52 -2.53
N HIS A 260 4.00 13.69 -2.94
CA HIS A 260 4.41 13.62 -4.34
C HIS A 260 5.69 12.79 -4.49
N ASP A 261 5.94 12.35 -5.72
CA ASP A 261 7.13 11.60 -6.12
C ASP A 261 7.49 11.90 -7.59
N THR A 262 8.60 11.36 -8.06
CA THR A 262 8.99 11.32 -9.47
C THR A 262 8.00 10.51 -10.32
N PHE A 263 7.90 10.83 -11.60
CA PHE A 263 7.14 10.04 -12.58
C PHE A 263 8.07 9.04 -13.30
N SER A 264 7.74 7.76 -13.44
CA SER A 264 6.46 7.10 -13.12
C SER A 264 6.48 6.35 -11.79
N SER A 265 7.32 6.75 -10.84
CA SER A 265 7.37 6.11 -9.52
C SER A 265 6.07 6.38 -8.75
N CYS A 266 5.62 7.63 -8.68
CA CYS A 266 4.31 8.02 -8.17
C CYS A 266 3.97 7.40 -6.81
N GLY A 267 4.96 7.23 -5.93
CA GLY A 267 4.80 6.60 -4.62
C GLY A 267 5.73 5.42 -4.38
N MET A 268 6.30 4.79 -5.42
CA MET A 268 7.19 3.62 -5.24
C MET A 268 8.54 3.94 -4.56
N ASN A 269 8.88 5.22 -4.37
CA ASN A 269 10.03 5.63 -3.56
C ASN A 269 9.67 5.96 -2.09
N TRP A 270 8.39 5.91 -1.74
CA TRP A 270 7.87 6.13 -0.40
C TRP A 270 7.65 4.77 0.29
N PRO A 271 7.82 4.67 1.64
CA PRO A 271 8.15 5.74 2.58
C PRO A 271 9.63 6.15 2.60
N PRO A 272 9.96 7.36 3.13
CA PRO A 272 11.36 7.79 3.27
C PRO A 272 12.21 6.82 4.09
N ASP A 273 11.59 6.04 4.98
CA ASP A 273 12.24 5.04 5.83
C ASP A 273 12.93 3.92 5.03
N LEU A 274 12.51 3.65 3.79
CA LEU A 274 13.18 2.69 2.90
C LEU A 274 14.66 3.00 2.71
N THR A 275 15.04 4.28 2.77
CA THR A 275 16.44 4.73 2.67
C THR A 275 17.33 4.24 3.81
N THR A 276 16.74 3.91 4.97
CA THR A 276 17.45 3.38 6.14
C THR A 276 17.18 1.89 6.35
N VAL A 277 15.95 1.41 6.13
CA VAL A 277 15.57 -0.01 6.29
C VAL A 277 16.28 -0.89 5.26
N THR A 278 16.36 -0.46 4.00
CA THR A 278 17.04 -1.23 2.94
C THR A 278 18.50 -1.53 3.26
N PRO A 279 19.36 -0.55 3.58
CA PRO A 279 20.74 -0.84 3.97
C PRO A 279 20.81 -1.61 5.31
N TYR A 280 19.88 -1.39 6.24
CA TYR A 280 19.83 -2.13 7.50
C TYR A 280 19.66 -3.64 7.30
N LEU A 281 18.63 -4.05 6.57
CA LEU A 281 18.33 -5.47 6.28
C LEU A 281 19.29 -6.12 5.28
N ARG A 282 20.27 -5.36 4.75
CA ARG A 282 21.34 -5.89 3.89
C ARG A 282 22.69 -6.01 4.60
N GLN A 283 22.78 -5.61 5.87
CA GLN A 283 24.01 -5.78 6.64
C GLN A 283 24.22 -7.25 7.01
N GLU A 284 25.45 -7.72 6.85
CA GLU A 284 25.81 -9.12 7.08
C GLU A 284 25.63 -9.55 8.54
N ASP A 285 25.92 -8.68 9.51
CA ASP A 285 25.72 -8.95 10.93
C ASP A 285 24.24 -8.97 11.34
N VAL A 286 23.42 -8.09 10.76
CA VAL A 286 21.96 -8.11 10.89
C VAL A 286 21.40 -9.42 10.33
N LEU A 287 21.73 -9.79 9.09
CA LEU A 287 21.27 -11.03 8.46
C LEU A 287 21.67 -12.27 9.25
N LYS A 288 22.92 -12.35 9.72
CA LYS A 288 23.38 -13.44 10.59
C LYS A 288 22.60 -13.50 11.90
N SER A 289 22.31 -12.34 12.51
CA SER A 289 21.53 -12.27 13.76
C SER A 289 20.07 -12.70 13.56
N LEU A 290 19.54 -12.53 12.35
CA LEU A 290 18.23 -13.03 11.93
C LEU A 290 18.25 -14.50 11.46
N ASN A 291 19.40 -15.19 11.58
CA ASN A 291 19.62 -16.55 11.10
C ASN A 291 19.43 -16.72 9.57
N VAL A 292 19.80 -15.71 8.81
CA VAL A 292 19.69 -15.66 7.33
C VAL A 292 21.08 -15.78 6.71
N ASP A 293 21.20 -16.55 5.62
CA ASP A 293 22.44 -16.60 4.82
C ASP A 293 22.72 -15.19 4.25
N PRO A 294 23.89 -14.58 4.52
CA PRO A 294 24.24 -13.24 4.01
C PRO A 294 24.22 -13.09 2.48
N LYS A 295 24.13 -14.18 1.73
CA LYS A 295 23.92 -14.15 0.27
C LYS A 295 22.51 -13.73 -0.13
N ILE A 296 21.54 -13.84 0.78
CA ILE A 296 20.17 -13.38 0.56
C ILE A 296 20.18 -11.85 0.66
N VAL A 297 19.71 -11.19 -0.38
CA VAL A 297 19.63 -9.73 -0.45
C VAL A 297 18.19 -9.33 -0.26
N TRP A 298 17.90 -8.66 0.87
CA TRP A 298 16.58 -8.13 1.12
C TRP A 298 16.18 -7.08 0.06
N GLN A 299 14.95 -7.19 -0.40
CA GLN A 299 14.28 -6.23 -1.28
C GLN A 299 12.88 -6.08 -0.73
N GLU A 300 12.40 -4.84 -0.64
CA GLU A 300 11.04 -4.52 -0.18
C GLU A 300 10.01 -5.33 -0.98
N CYS A 301 9.94 -5.12 -2.30
CA CYS A 301 9.06 -5.86 -3.20
C CYS A 301 9.83 -6.62 -4.30
N ASN A 302 9.51 -7.90 -4.47
CA ASN A 302 10.04 -8.73 -5.56
C ASN A 302 9.07 -8.74 -6.76
N PHE A 303 9.34 -7.91 -7.76
CA PHE A 303 8.50 -7.82 -8.97
C PHE A 303 8.48 -9.10 -9.82
N GLY A 304 9.43 -10.04 -9.62
CA GLY A 304 9.35 -11.37 -10.20
C GLY A 304 8.18 -12.17 -9.62
N VAL A 305 7.95 -12.06 -8.30
CA VAL A 305 6.78 -12.62 -7.62
C VAL A 305 5.52 -11.89 -8.09
N THR A 306 5.50 -10.56 -8.13
CA THR A 306 4.35 -9.77 -8.64
C THR A 306 3.97 -10.13 -10.09
N GLY A 307 4.97 -10.43 -10.92
CA GLY A 307 4.77 -10.87 -12.30
C GLY A 307 4.16 -12.27 -12.41
N ALA A 308 4.57 -13.18 -11.51
CA ALA A 308 4.09 -14.56 -11.47
C ALA A 308 2.71 -14.70 -10.78
N PHE A 309 2.49 -13.97 -9.69
CA PHE A 309 1.30 -14.05 -8.84
C PHE A 309 0.15 -13.23 -9.43
N LYS A 310 -0.51 -13.76 -10.45
CA LYS A 310 -1.65 -13.09 -11.11
C LYS A 310 -3.01 -13.57 -10.62
N ALA A 311 -3.06 -14.66 -9.85
CA ALA A 311 -4.28 -15.20 -9.26
C ALA A 311 -5.44 -15.33 -10.28
N LYS A 312 -5.12 -15.78 -11.51
CA LYS A 312 -6.04 -15.70 -12.66
C LYS A 312 -7.28 -16.58 -12.49
N ASN A 313 -7.17 -17.63 -11.67
CA ASN A 313 -8.26 -18.58 -11.43
C ASN A 313 -8.90 -18.39 -10.05
N SER A 314 -8.30 -17.54 -9.21
CA SER A 314 -8.83 -17.21 -7.88
C SER A 314 -9.93 -16.16 -8.02
N THR A 315 -11.01 -16.31 -7.26
CA THR A 315 -12.06 -15.29 -7.18
C THR A 315 -11.64 -14.20 -6.19
N PRO A 316 -12.11 -12.95 -6.34
CA PRO A 316 -11.90 -11.90 -5.34
C PRO A 316 -12.32 -12.33 -3.93
N SER A 317 -11.49 -11.99 -2.96
CA SER A 317 -11.62 -12.41 -1.56
C SER A 317 -12.88 -11.90 -0.86
N VAL A 318 -13.55 -10.86 -1.40
CA VAL A 318 -14.85 -10.38 -0.90
C VAL A 318 -15.88 -11.50 -0.78
N GLY A 319 -15.84 -12.50 -1.67
CA GLY A 319 -16.76 -13.64 -1.66
C GLY A 319 -16.58 -14.59 -0.45
N LEU A 320 -15.44 -14.52 0.25
CA LEU A 320 -15.14 -15.34 1.42
C LEU A 320 -15.58 -14.68 2.74
N ILE A 321 -15.69 -13.34 2.77
CA ILE A 321 -15.96 -12.58 3.99
C ILE A 321 -17.27 -13.00 4.70
N PRO A 322 -18.41 -13.20 4.00
CA PRO A 322 -19.64 -13.63 4.66
C PRO A 322 -19.49 -14.97 5.37
N GLY A 323 -18.85 -15.95 4.71
CA GLY A 323 -18.61 -17.27 5.31
C GLY A 323 -17.67 -17.22 6.51
N ILE A 324 -16.68 -16.32 6.50
CA ILE A 324 -15.78 -16.07 7.64
C ILE A 324 -16.56 -15.50 8.83
N ILE A 325 -17.42 -14.51 8.59
CA ILE A 325 -18.28 -13.90 9.61
C ILE A 325 -19.25 -14.93 10.21
N ASP A 326 -19.85 -15.77 9.35
CA ASP A 326 -20.82 -16.79 9.76
C ASP A 326 -20.18 -17.90 10.63
N GLN A 327 -18.87 -18.10 10.52
CA GLN A 327 -18.09 -18.97 11.41
C GLN A 327 -17.72 -18.30 12.75
N GLY A 328 -18.18 -17.07 12.99
CA GLY A 328 -17.97 -16.33 14.23
C GLY A 328 -16.64 -15.56 14.30
N ILE A 329 -15.91 -15.45 13.19
CA ILE A 329 -14.68 -14.65 13.12
C ILE A 329 -15.04 -13.17 13.04
N GLN A 330 -14.44 -12.37 13.92
CA GLN A 330 -14.56 -10.91 13.85
C GLN A 330 -13.75 -10.38 12.66
N VAL A 331 -14.33 -9.48 11.87
CA VAL A 331 -13.65 -8.83 10.74
C VAL A 331 -13.58 -7.34 11.01
N LEU A 332 -12.37 -6.78 11.00
CA LEU A 332 -12.13 -5.34 11.01
C LEU A 332 -11.53 -4.92 9.67
N LEU A 333 -12.22 -4.04 8.97
CA LEU A 333 -11.66 -3.29 7.84
C LEU A 333 -11.30 -1.90 8.34
N PHE A 334 -10.09 -1.42 8.05
CA PHE A 334 -9.73 -0.05 8.37
C PHE A 334 -9.02 0.63 7.20
N ASN A 335 -9.27 1.92 7.00
CA ASN A 335 -8.73 2.67 5.86
C ASN A 335 -8.25 4.04 6.28
N GLY A 336 -7.00 4.37 5.96
CA GLY A 336 -6.55 5.77 5.94
C GLY A 336 -7.26 6.57 4.86
N ASP A 337 -7.76 7.75 5.22
CA ASP A 337 -8.58 8.57 4.31
C ASP A 337 -7.78 9.32 3.23
N GLN A 338 -6.44 9.27 3.26
CA GLN A 338 -5.54 9.90 2.29
C GLN A 338 -4.95 8.91 1.26
N ASP A 339 -5.26 7.62 1.38
CA ASP A 339 -4.83 6.61 0.41
C ASP A 339 -5.62 6.71 -0.90
N LEU A 340 -4.93 6.69 -2.05
CA LEU A 340 -5.56 6.67 -3.37
C LEU A 340 -5.76 5.24 -3.88
N ILE A 341 -4.70 4.41 -3.84
CA ILE A 341 -4.70 3.08 -4.47
C ILE A 341 -5.74 2.15 -3.84
N CYS A 342 -5.92 2.20 -2.51
CA CYS A 342 -6.96 1.44 -1.81
C CYS A 342 -7.86 2.37 -0.98
N ASN A 343 -8.30 3.45 -1.61
CA ASN A 343 -9.09 4.51 -0.98
C ASN A 343 -10.32 4.01 -0.21
N HIS A 344 -10.68 4.79 0.82
CA HIS A 344 -11.77 4.48 1.74
C HIS A 344 -13.15 4.47 1.05
N GLU A 345 -13.35 5.22 -0.03
CA GLU A 345 -14.61 5.21 -0.80
C GLU A 345 -14.85 3.83 -1.45
N GLY A 346 -13.79 3.18 -1.94
CA GLY A 346 -13.85 1.81 -2.46
C GLY A 346 -14.27 0.79 -1.42
N ASN A 347 -13.67 0.84 -0.23
CA ASN A 347 -14.03 -0.06 0.88
C ASN A 347 -15.43 0.25 1.44
N THR A 348 -15.85 1.51 1.45
CA THR A 348 -17.22 1.91 1.82
C THR A 348 -18.24 1.33 0.82
N ARG A 349 -17.95 1.36 -0.49
CA ARG A 349 -18.80 0.75 -1.53
C ARG A 349 -18.87 -0.76 -1.41
N LEU A 350 -17.72 -1.40 -1.15
CA LEU A 350 -17.65 -2.83 -0.84
C LEU A 350 -18.61 -3.19 0.28
N ILE A 351 -18.54 -2.51 1.42
CA ILE A 351 -19.37 -2.82 2.58
C ILE A 351 -20.86 -2.62 2.27
N LYS A 352 -21.22 -1.54 1.56
CA LYS A 352 -22.61 -1.29 1.14
C LYS A 352 -23.14 -2.38 0.21
N ALA A 353 -22.29 -2.97 -0.63
CA ALA A 353 -22.67 -4.04 -1.57
C ALA A 353 -22.68 -5.42 -0.90
N LEU A 354 -21.78 -5.67 0.04
CA LEU A 354 -21.60 -6.95 0.73
C LEU A 354 -22.86 -7.32 1.51
N SER A 355 -23.37 -8.54 1.33
CA SER A 355 -24.44 -9.11 2.16
C SER A 355 -23.86 -10.09 3.19
N TRP A 356 -24.15 -9.90 4.48
CA TRP A 356 -23.70 -10.79 5.56
C TRP A 356 -24.72 -10.91 6.70
N GLY A 357 -24.45 -11.78 7.68
CA GLY A 357 -25.30 -12.00 8.86
C GLY A 357 -26.04 -13.33 8.87
N GLY A 358 -25.46 -14.39 8.29
CA GLY A 358 -26.00 -15.75 8.29
C GLY A 358 -26.92 -16.10 7.10
N GLU A 359 -27.03 -17.39 6.82
CA GLU A 359 -27.83 -17.95 5.73
C GLU A 359 -29.34 -17.61 5.83
N GLN A 360 -29.85 -17.42 7.04
CA GLN A 360 -31.29 -17.25 7.27
C GLN A 360 -31.81 -15.84 6.98
N SER A 361 -30.96 -14.80 7.05
CA SER A 361 -31.38 -13.42 6.79
C SER A 361 -30.20 -12.50 6.46
N PRO A 362 -29.42 -12.78 5.39
CA PRO A 362 -28.33 -11.90 4.99
C PRO A 362 -28.89 -10.55 4.54
N SER A 363 -28.20 -9.46 4.88
CA SER A 363 -28.57 -8.10 4.49
C SER A 363 -27.35 -7.33 4.01
N SER A 364 -27.52 -6.55 2.93
CA SER A 364 -26.46 -5.72 2.37
C SER A 364 -26.21 -4.46 3.19
N GLY A 365 -24.94 -4.14 3.40
CA GLY A 365 -24.54 -2.99 4.21
C GLY A 365 -24.95 -3.13 5.67
N PHE A 366 -24.58 -2.14 6.48
CA PHE A 366 -24.98 -2.05 7.88
C PHE A 366 -26.50 -1.79 8.01
N LEU A 367 -27.12 -2.39 9.03
CA LEU A 367 -28.55 -2.29 9.32
C LEU A 367 -28.90 -0.97 10.00
N GLN A 368 -30.19 -0.66 10.05
CA GLN A 368 -30.69 0.43 10.88
C GLN A 368 -30.28 0.22 12.35
N GLY A 369 -29.62 1.23 12.95
CA GLY A 369 -29.07 1.16 14.31
C GLY A 369 -27.62 0.69 14.39
N GLU A 370 -27.03 0.21 13.28
CA GLU A 370 -25.58 0.01 13.10
C GLU A 370 -24.99 1.27 12.44
N ASP A 371 -25.33 2.46 12.95
CA ASP A 371 -24.99 3.74 12.33
C ASP A 371 -23.50 4.09 12.51
N GLU A 372 -22.93 4.81 11.55
CA GLU A 372 -21.57 5.36 11.63
C GLU A 372 -21.48 6.38 12.78
N GLN A 373 -20.42 6.30 13.57
CA GLN A 373 -20.15 7.16 14.72
C GLN A 373 -18.74 7.76 14.63
N ASP A 374 -18.53 8.88 15.29
CA ASP A 374 -17.18 9.43 15.48
C ASP A 374 -16.35 8.45 16.30
N TRP A 375 -15.17 8.11 15.79
CA TRP A 375 -14.17 7.34 16.53
C TRP A 375 -13.17 8.31 17.15
N VAL A 376 -13.17 8.33 18.48
CA VAL A 376 -12.33 9.22 19.29
C VAL A 376 -11.20 8.41 19.91
N VAL A 377 -9.98 8.91 19.91
CA VAL A 377 -8.83 8.35 20.65
C VAL A 377 -8.22 9.46 21.49
N ASP A 378 -8.08 9.23 22.80
CA ASP A 378 -7.55 10.21 23.76
C ASP A 378 -8.22 11.61 23.67
N GLY A 379 -9.54 11.63 23.45
CA GLY A 379 -10.33 12.86 23.32
C GLY A 379 -10.20 13.59 21.98
N VAL A 380 -9.47 13.02 21.00
CA VAL A 380 -9.34 13.56 19.64
C VAL A 380 -10.21 12.77 18.68
N ALA A 381 -11.02 13.44 17.86
CA ALA A 381 -11.74 12.78 16.76
C ALA A 381 -10.72 12.28 15.72
N THR A 382 -10.52 10.97 15.69
CA THR A 382 -9.45 10.30 14.92
C THR A 382 -9.98 9.58 13.69
N GLY A 383 -11.29 9.36 13.61
CA GLY A 383 -11.91 8.70 12.48
C GLY A 383 -13.41 8.57 12.62
N THR A 384 -13.98 7.68 11.83
CA THR A 384 -15.33 7.13 12.03
C THR A 384 -15.27 5.64 12.24
N ILE A 385 -16.23 5.09 12.98
CA ILE A 385 -16.40 3.67 13.23
C ILE A 385 -17.84 3.25 12.97
N GLN A 386 -18.00 2.07 12.39
CA GLN A 386 -19.31 1.44 12.18
C GLN A 386 -19.17 -0.06 12.41
N SER A 387 -20.00 -0.64 13.28
CA SER A 387 -19.90 -2.05 13.68
C SER A 387 -21.27 -2.73 13.63
N GLY A 388 -21.30 -3.97 13.14
CA GLY A 388 -22.52 -4.73 12.95
C GLY A 388 -22.28 -6.15 12.49
N ARG A 389 -22.95 -7.12 13.13
CA ARG A 389 -22.90 -8.56 12.77
C ARG A 389 -21.46 -9.07 12.54
N ASN A 390 -20.57 -8.82 13.50
CA ASN A 390 -19.13 -9.18 13.49
C ASN A 390 -18.25 -8.50 12.43
N LEU A 391 -18.77 -7.55 11.65
CA LEU A 391 -17.97 -6.67 10.81
C LEU A 391 -17.83 -5.31 11.49
N THR A 392 -16.62 -4.80 11.59
CA THR A 392 -16.32 -3.41 11.98
C THR A 392 -15.58 -2.73 10.85
N TYR A 393 -15.95 -1.49 10.56
CA TYR A 393 -15.27 -0.62 9.63
C TYR A 393 -14.78 0.64 10.36
N VAL A 394 -13.51 0.98 10.17
CA VAL A 394 -12.91 2.21 10.72
C VAL A 394 -12.26 3.03 9.62
N LYS A 395 -12.76 4.24 9.40
CA LYS A 395 -12.09 5.22 8.54
C LYS A 395 -11.19 6.09 9.41
N VAL A 396 -9.88 6.05 9.19
CA VAL A 396 -8.88 6.76 9.97
C VAL A 396 -8.53 8.08 9.28
N PHE A 397 -8.72 9.18 9.99
CA PHE A 397 -8.45 10.52 9.44
C PHE A 397 -6.95 10.80 9.37
N ASN A 398 -6.55 11.49 8.30
CA ASN A 398 -5.18 11.97 8.04
C ASN A 398 -4.12 10.86 7.90
N ALA A 399 -4.52 9.64 7.58
CA ALA A 399 -3.63 8.50 7.39
C ALA A 399 -3.53 8.08 5.91
N SER A 400 -2.34 7.64 5.52
CA SER A 400 -1.99 7.12 4.20
C SER A 400 -2.45 5.67 4.01
N HIS A 401 -1.91 5.00 2.99
CA HIS A 401 -2.01 3.57 2.78
C HIS A 401 -1.49 2.75 3.98
N MET A 402 -0.39 3.19 4.61
CA MET A 402 0.21 2.54 5.77
C MET A 402 -0.23 3.28 7.04
N VAL A 403 -1.47 3.04 7.49
CA VAL A 403 -2.02 3.73 8.68
C VAL A 403 -1.11 3.68 9.91
N PRO A 404 -0.45 2.55 10.26
CA PRO A 404 0.44 2.49 11.41
C PRO A 404 1.75 3.26 11.23
N PHE A 405 2.15 3.57 9.99
CA PHE A 405 3.29 4.43 9.71
C PHE A 405 2.96 5.89 10.10
N ASP A 406 1.80 6.42 9.69
CA ASP A 406 1.42 7.81 9.98
C ASP A 406 1.01 8.03 11.44
N LEU A 407 0.19 7.11 11.96
CA LEU A 407 -0.46 7.25 13.26
C LEU A 407 -0.21 6.00 14.13
N PRO A 408 1.04 5.76 14.57
CA PRO A 408 1.42 4.52 15.25
C PRO A 408 0.60 4.28 16.53
N VAL A 409 0.44 5.27 17.40
CA VAL A 409 -0.30 5.12 18.67
C VAL A 409 -1.80 4.89 18.44
N VAL A 410 -2.37 5.53 17.42
CA VAL A 410 -3.77 5.34 17.02
C VAL A 410 -3.98 3.92 16.51
N SER A 411 -3.08 3.43 15.67
CA SER A 411 -3.17 2.06 15.13
C SER A 411 -3.06 1.01 16.24
N GLN A 412 -2.19 1.23 17.24
CA GLN A 412 -2.12 0.38 18.43
C GLN A 412 -3.42 0.39 19.21
N THR A 413 -4.02 1.58 19.40
CA THR A 413 -5.31 1.70 20.10
C THR A 413 -6.40 0.93 19.36
N LEU A 414 -6.44 1.03 18.04
CA LEU A 414 -7.36 0.28 17.18
C LEU A 414 -7.19 -1.24 17.37
N LEU A 415 -5.94 -1.74 17.33
CA LEU A 415 -5.67 -3.15 17.60
C LEU A 415 -6.21 -3.54 18.98
N ASN A 416 -5.83 -2.78 20.01
CA ASN A 416 -6.17 -3.11 21.39
C ASN A 416 -7.67 -3.12 21.63
N GLN A 417 -8.41 -2.21 21.00
CA GLN A 417 -9.88 -2.21 21.02
C GLN A 417 -10.46 -3.43 20.31
N PHE A 418 -9.90 -3.80 19.15
CA PHE A 418 -10.38 -4.94 18.38
C PHE A 418 -10.09 -6.29 19.04
N ILE A 419 -8.91 -6.47 19.62
CA ILE A 419 -8.55 -7.72 20.30
C ILE A 419 -9.00 -7.75 21.77
N GLU A 420 -9.80 -6.76 22.19
CA GLU A 420 -10.44 -6.67 23.50
C GLU A 420 -9.43 -6.65 24.67
N ILE A 421 -8.36 -5.85 24.56
CA ILE A 421 -7.45 -5.61 25.68
C ILE A 421 -8.20 -4.84 26.78
N PRO A 422 -8.17 -5.30 28.05
CA PRO A 422 -8.87 -4.61 29.14
C PRO A 422 -8.48 -3.13 29.24
N GLY A 423 -9.49 -2.25 29.27
CA GLY A 423 -9.30 -0.80 29.28
C GLY A 423 -9.35 -0.13 27.90
N TYR A 424 -9.34 -0.92 26.81
CA TYR A 424 -9.48 -0.46 25.44
C TYR A 424 -10.84 -0.90 24.89
N ASP A 425 -11.91 -0.16 25.18
CA ASP A 425 -13.21 -0.35 24.54
C ASP A 425 -13.42 0.74 23.48
N PHE A 426 -14.04 0.40 22.35
CA PHE A 426 -14.53 1.36 21.37
C PHE A 426 -15.51 2.38 21.98
N LYS A 427 -16.19 2.04 23.09
CA LYS A 427 -17.12 2.93 23.80
C LYS A 427 -16.49 3.82 24.89
N ASN A 428 -15.31 3.47 25.42
CA ASN A 428 -14.65 4.17 26.54
C ASN A 428 -13.36 4.91 26.17
N SER A 429 -13.16 5.27 24.90
CA SER A 429 -11.99 6.04 24.47
C SER A 429 -11.95 7.50 24.95
N GLY A 430 -12.85 7.88 25.86
CA GLY A 430 -12.70 9.01 26.77
C GLY A 430 -12.15 8.53 28.12
N LEU A 431 -10.90 8.86 28.41
CA LEU A 431 -10.19 8.68 29.68
C LEU A 431 -11.10 8.61 30.93
N SER A 432 -10.97 7.56 31.73
CA SER A 432 -11.28 7.60 33.16
C SER A 432 -10.00 7.39 33.97
N ASP A 433 -9.69 8.38 34.80
CA ASP A 433 -8.58 8.51 35.74
C ASP A 433 -8.03 7.19 36.33
N ALA A 434 -6.78 6.88 36.00
CA ALA A 434 -5.94 6.02 36.82
C ALA A 434 -5.01 6.90 37.68
N VAL A 435 -5.53 7.40 38.79
CA VAL A 435 -4.72 7.87 39.93
C VAL A 435 -5.12 7.06 41.16
N HIS A 436 -4.14 6.30 41.63
CA HIS A 436 -4.02 5.59 42.90
C HIS A 436 -5.08 5.85 43.99
N THR A 437 -5.59 4.77 44.57
CA THR A 437 -5.34 4.50 46.00
C THR A 437 -5.39 3.00 46.29
N THR A 438 -4.31 2.53 46.88
CA THR A 438 -4.21 1.34 47.73
C THR A 438 -5.13 1.49 48.94
N ASP A 439 -5.96 0.49 49.25
CA ASP A 439 -5.79 -0.35 50.43
C ASP A 439 -7.05 -1.17 50.74
N GLU A 440 -6.78 -2.44 51.07
CA GLU A 440 -7.36 -3.21 52.17
C GLU A 440 -8.77 -2.82 52.67
N ASN A 441 -9.73 -3.75 52.61
CA ASN A 441 -9.91 -4.67 53.74
C ASN A 441 -11.03 -5.71 53.59
N LYS A 442 -10.70 -6.87 54.17
CA LYS A 442 -11.53 -7.80 54.93
C LYS A 442 -13.03 -7.51 55.04
N LYS A 443 -13.79 -8.55 54.69
CA LYS A 443 -15.06 -8.91 55.33
C LYS A 443 -14.84 -9.15 56.82
N GLU A 444 -15.66 -8.51 57.65
CA GLU A 444 -16.20 -9.12 58.86
C GLU A 444 -17.58 -8.52 59.15
N ASN A 445 -18.48 -9.41 59.54
CA ASN A 445 -19.87 -9.17 59.88
C ASN A 445 -19.98 -8.41 61.21
N ASP A 446 -21.04 -7.64 61.40
CA ASP A 446 -22.11 -7.99 62.34
C ASP A 446 -23.04 -6.79 62.56
N ASP A 447 -24.32 -7.10 62.38
CA ASP A 447 -25.48 -6.77 63.20
C ASP A 447 -25.85 -5.34 63.65
N ASP A 448 -27.18 -5.19 63.60
CA ASP A 448 -28.06 -4.38 64.43
C ASP A 448 -28.44 -2.95 64.01
N ASN A 449 -29.64 -2.92 63.41
CA ASN A 449 -30.87 -2.32 63.93
C ASN A 449 -30.99 -0.81 64.21
N ASP A 450 -32.21 -0.37 63.86
CA ASP A 450 -32.99 0.75 64.35
C ASP A 450 -32.82 2.16 63.74
N GLN A 451 -33.83 2.44 62.91
CA GLN A 451 -34.89 3.44 63.07
C GLN A 451 -34.55 4.91 63.34
N ASP A 452 -35.26 5.69 62.52
CA ASP A 452 -35.90 6.98 62.78
C ASP A 452 -35.06 8.26 62.93
N GLY A 453 -35.42 9.23 62.07
CA GLY A 453 -36.03 10.43 62.61
C GLY A 453 -35.22 11.72 62.53
N ASP A 454 -35.52 12.49 61.48
CA ASP A 454 -35.88 13.92 61.54
C ASP A 454 -34.80 15.00 61.76
N ASN A 455 -34.72 15.88 60.75
CA ASN A 455 -34.57 17.34 60.78
C ASN A 455 -33.78 18.02 61.93
N GLN A 456 -32.70 18.74 61.59
CA GLN A 456 -32.74 20.21 61.46
C GLN A 456 -31.36 20.82 61.13
N ASP A 457 -31.46 21.87 60.31
CA ASP A 457 -30.45 22.86 59.92
C ASP A 457 -29.62 23.41 61.10
N ASP A 458 -28.33 23.68 60.88
CA ASP A 458 -27.84 25.04 60.58
C ASP A 458 -26.32 25.19 60.73
N LYS A 459 -25.77 26.09 59.90
CA LYS A 459 -24.41 26.69 59.91
C LYS A 459 -23.33 25.97 59.10
N HIS A 460 -23.13 26.44 57.86
CA HIS A 460 -21.82 26.94 57.46
C HIS A 460 -21.98 27.95 56.30
N GLU A 461 -22.16 29.22 56.68
CA GLU A 461 -21.98 30.35 55.78
C GLU A 461 -20.55 30.90 55.95
N ASN A 462 -19.92 31.26 54.83
CA ASN A 462 -18.68 32.04 54.65
C ASN A 462 -17.36 31.27 54.45
N GLY A 463 -17.14 30.82 53.21
CA GLY A 463 -15.82 30.43 52.68
C GLY A 463 -15.59 30.63 51.17
N TRP A 464 -16.58 31.15 50.42
CA TRP A 464 -16.56 31.15 48.94
C TRP A 464 -16.44 32.55 48.30
N LYS A 465 -15.48 33.38 48.75
CA LYS A 465 -15.18 34.66 48.07
C LYS A 465 -13.70 34.95 47.83
N VAL A 466 -12.84 33.92 47.80
CA VAL A 466 -11.39 34.10 47.54
C VAL A 466 -10.90 33.33 46.30
N PHE A 467 -11.70 32.45 45.69
CA PHE A 467 -11.23 31.59 44.58
C PHE A 467 -11.82 31.87 43.19
N GLU A 468 -12.44 33.04 42.97
CA GLU A 468 -13.07 33.37 41.67
C GLU A 468 -12.37 34.50 40.89
N LYS A 469 -11.26 35.06 41.40
CA LYS A 469 -10.52 36.16 40.74
C LYS A 469 -9.15 35.77 40.14
N GLU A 470 -8.54 34.68 40.60
CA GLU A 470 -7.20 34.26 40.14
C GLU A 470 -7.26 33.41 38.85
N THR A 471 -8.32 32.62 38.65
CA THR A 471 -8.49 31.77 37.45
C THR A 471 -8.84 32.58 36.19
N ILE A 472 -9.62 33.65 36.34
CA ILE A 472 -9.99 34.52 35.20
C ILE A 472 -8.75 35.31 34.70
N PHE A 473 -7.88 35.74 35.61
CA PHE A 473 -6.65 36.46 35.25
C PHE A 473 -5.67 35.58 34.48
N GLY A 474 -5.52 34.31 34.88
CA GLY A 474 -4.69 33.34 34.17
C GLY A 474 -5.14 33.10 32.73
N VAL A 475 -6.46 32.94 32.50
CA VAL A 475 -7.02 32.71 31.16
C VAL A 475 -6.82 33.92 30.24
N ILE A 476 -6.99 35.14 30.75
CA ILE A 476 -6.80 36.37 29.97
C ILE A 476 -5.32 36.52 29.53
N ILE A 477 -4.37 36.18 30.41
CA ILE A 477 -2.94 36.26 30.09
C ILE A 477 -2.58 35.26 28.98
N VAL A 478 -3.09 34.02 29.04
CA VAL A 478 -2.84 33.00 28.01
C VAL A 478 -3.39 33.43 26.65
N ILE A 479 -4.59 34.02 26.61
CA ILE A 479 -5.19 34.54 25.37
C ILE A 479 -4.36 35.69 24.81
N MET A 480 -3.88 36.61 25.65
CA MET A 480 -3.03 37.72 25.19
C MET A 480 -1.68 37.24 24.66
N VAL A 481 -1.07 36.23 25.30
CA VAL A 481 0.20 35.65 24.83
C VAL A 481 0.01 34.93 23.49
N ALA A 482 -1.07 34.16 23.34
CA ALA A 482 -1.41 33.49 22.07
C ALA A 482 -1.67 34.50 20.94
N PHE A 483 -2.35 35.61 21.24
CA PHE A 483 -2.61 36.66 20.26
C PHE A 483 -1.34 37.42 19.86
N LEU A 484 -0.44 37.71 20.81
CA LEU A 484 0.86 38.31 20.51
C LEU A 484 1.76 37.37 19.70
N PHE A 485 1.73 36.07 20.00
CA PHE A 485 2.44 35.04 19.24
C PHE A 485 1.88 34.94 17.81
N PHE A 486 0.56 35.00 17.62
CA PHE A 486 -0.07 35.02 16.30
C PHE A 486 0.34 36.27 15.48
N ILE A 487 0.37 37.45 16.10
CA ILE A 487 0.85 38.68 15.44
C ILE A 487 2.33 38.57 15.07
N PHE A 488 3.16 38.04 15.97
CA PHE A 488 4.59 37.84 15.74
C PHE A 488 4.83 36.84 14.60
N TYR A 489 4.11 35.71 14.62
CA TYR A 489 4.17 34.69 13.57
C TYR A 489 3.77 35.28 12.21
N ARG A 490 2.65 36.01 12.15
CA ARG A 490 2.18 36.64 10.91
C ARG A 490 3.18 37.68 10.39
N ARG A 491 3.75 38.54 11.25
CA ARG A 491 4.80 39.50 10.85
C ARG A 491 6.10 38.83 10.42
N SER A 492 6.49 37.74 11.06
CA SER A 492 7.68 36.96 10.68
C SER A 492 7.50 36.28 9.32
N SER A 493 6.28 35.80 9.00
CA SER A 493 5.95 35.21 7.71
C SER A 493 6.03 36.22 6.56
N GLU A 494 5.63 37.48 6.81
CA GLU A 494 5.75 38.56 5.82
C GLU A 494 7.22 38.91 5.55
N LEU A 495 8.06 38.97 6.60
CA LEU A 495 9.51 39.23 6.48
C LEU A 495 10.25 38.09 5.78
N VAL A 496 9.87 36.83 6.01
CA VAL A 496 10.43 35.66 5.30
C VAL A 496 10.00 35.67 3.83
N SER A 497 8.76 36.08 3.52
CA SER A 497 8.29 36.21 2.13
C SER A 497 9.00 37.33 1.35
N ASP A 498 9.37 38.42 2.03
CA ASP A 498 10.09 39.54 1.43
C ASP A 498 11.59 39.26 1.31
N ALA A 499 12.18 38.54 2.28
CA ALA A 499 13.54 38.01 2.19
C ALA A 499 13.67 36.98 1.06
N ALA A 500 12.67 36.10 0.88
CA ALA A 500 12.62 35.16 -0.23
C ALA A 500 12.49 35.87 -1.59
N ARG A 501 11.66 36.93 -1.69
CA ARG A 501 11.55 37.74 -2.92
C ARG A 501 12.83 38.54 -3.24
N SER A 502 13.52 39.03 -2.21
CA SER A 502 14.83 39.70 -2.33
C SER A 502 15.92 38.74 -2.80
N ASN A 503 15.99 37.54 -2.23
CA ASN A 503 16.94 36.49 -2.64
C ASN A 503 16.64 35.96 -4.04
N ARG A 504 15.37 35.84 -4.44
CA ARG A 504 15.00 35.44 -5.81
C ARG A 504 15.46 36.46 -6.86
N ARG A 505 15.42 37.76 -6.53
CA ARG A 505 15.95 38.84 -7.39
C ARG A 505 17.48 38.93 -7.40
N ARG A 506 18.16 38.49 -6.34
CA ARG A 506 19.62 38.36 -6.32
C ARG A 506 20.08 37.13 -7.09
N LEU A 507 19.44 35.98 -6.89
CA LEU A 507 19.71 34.73 -7.61
C LEU A 507 19.42 34.87 -9.11
N SER A 508 18.37 35.59 -9.52
CA SER A 508 18.13 35.86 -10.94
C SER A 508 19.22 36.73 -11.56
N ARG A 509 19.77 37.71 -10.83
CA ARG A 509 20.90 38.52 -11.32
C ARG A 509 22.21 37.73 -11.36
N PHE A 510 22.44 36.82 -10.41
CA PHE A 510 23.60 35.92 -10.43
C PHE A 510 23.51 34.91 -11.58
N ALA A 511 22.33 34.30 -11.79
CA ALA A 511 22.09 33.39 -12.90
C ALA A 511 22.19 34.08 -14.27
N GLU A 512 21.78 35.35 -14.39
CA GLU A 512 21.93 36.14 -15.61
C GLU A 512 23.40 36.52 -15.87
N GLN A 513 24.19 36.77 -14.80
CA GLN A 513 25.64 37.03 -14.90
C GLN A 513 26.46 35.78 -15.23
N GLU A 514 26.04 34.62 -14.72
CA GLU A 514 26.68 33.32 -14.97
C GLU A 514 26.32 32.79 -16.36
N ALA A 515 25.08 33.02 -16.83
CA ALA A 515 24.66 32.73 -18.20
C ALA A 515 25.34 33.62 -19.24
N ASP A 516 25.57 34.92 -18.95
CA ASP A 516 26.34 35.80 -19.84
C ASP A 516 27.83 35.40 -19.90
N ALA A 517 28.41 34.96 -18.78
CA ALA A 517 29.81 34.47 -18.73
C ALA A 517 29.98 33.15 -19.48
N ASP A 518 29.05 32.19 -19.32
CA ASP A 518 29.06 30.91 -20.04
C ASP A 518 28.75 31.08 -21.54
N LEU A 519 27.93 32.07 -21.91
CA LEU A 519 27.70 32.43 -23.31
C LEU A 519 28.93 33.10 -23.94
N GLU A 520 29.63 33.97 -23.23
CA GLU A 520 30.90 34.56 -23.70
C GLU A 520 32.00 33.49 -23.86
N ASP A 521 32.10 32.52 -22.94
CA ASP A 521 33.09 31.45 -23.01
C ASP A 521 32.74 30.40 -24.09
N SER A 522 31.45 30.13 -24.30
CA SER A 522 30.94 29.30 -25.41
C SER A 522 31.14 29.97 -26.78
N LEU A 523 30.97 31.29 -26.87
CA LEU A 523 31.25 32.06 -28.09
C LEU A 523 32.76 32.18 -28.38
N ARG A 524 33.61 32.21 -27.35
CA ARG A 524 35.08 32.15 -27.50
C ARG A 524 35.59 30.77 -27.94
N GLN A 525 34.93 29.68 -27.53
CA GLN A 525 35.28 28.32 -27.97
C GLN A 525 34.75 27.97 -29.37
N ALA A 526 33.65 28.59 -29.83
CA ALA A 526 33.06 28.31 -31.13
C ALA A 526 33.86 28.88 -32.33
N ASP A 527 34.66 29.94 -32.15
CA ASP A 527 35.28 30.68 -33.27
C ASP A 527 36.71 30.21 -33.65
N THR A 528 37.27 29.22 -32.97
CA THR A 528 38.64 28.74 -33.24
C THR A 528 38.73 27.38 -33.94
N GLY A 529 37.68 26.57 -33.92
CA GLY A 529 37.68 25.23 -34.52
C GLY A 529 37.42 25.22 -36.03
N LEU A 530 36.41 25.95 -36.49
CA LEU A 530 35.94 25.87 -37.88
C LEU A 530 36.84 26.65 -38.85
N ILE A 531 37.35 27.82 -38.43
CA ILE A 531 38.21 28.69 -39.24
C ILE A 531 39.62 28.10 -39.40
N ASN A 532 40.14 27.39 -38.38
CA ASN A 532 41.47 26.76 -38.46
C ASN A 532 41.47 25.50 -39.32
N ASN A 533 40.37 24.73 -39.33
CA ASN A 533 40.20 23.57 -40.21
C ASN A 533 40.05 23.96 -41.69
N LEU A 534 39.34 25.06 -41.97
CA LEU A 534 39.24 25.64 -43.32
C LEU A 534 40.58 26.22 -43.80
N LYS A 535 41.34 26.90 -42.92
CA LYS A 535 42.69 27.41 -43.23
C LYS A 535 43.75 26.31 -43.40
N ALA A 536 43.55 25.12 -42.82
CA ALA A 536 44.42 23.96 -43.02
C ALA A 536 44.18 23.29 -44.38
N LYS A 537 42.91 23.04 -44.74
CA LYS A 537 42.53 22.46 -46.04
C LYS A 537 42.83 23.37 -47.24
N LEU A 538 42.74 24.69 -47.08
CA LEU A 538 43.17 25.66 -48.10
C LEU A 538 44.71 25.76 -48.26
N ARG A 539 45.48 25.36 -47.25
CA ARG A 539 46.96 25.30 -47.29
C ARG A 539 47.51 23.98 -47.86
N GLU A 540 46.71 22.92 -47.88
CA GLU A 540 47.02 21.67 -48.60
C GLU A 540 46.64 21.77 -50.09
N TRP A 541 45.49 22.40 -50.41
CA TRP A 541 45.07 22.60 -51.80
C TRP A 541 45.98 23.56 -52.59
N ARG A 542 46.62 24.54 -51.91
CA ARG A 542 47.61 25.46 -52.53
C ARG A 542 49.01 24.86 -52.71
N ARG A 543 49.33 23.70 -52.13
CA ARG A 543 50.64 23.04 -52.27
C ARG A 543 50.72 21.99 -53.38
N SER A 544 49.60 21.67 -54.05
CA SER A 544 49.54 20.67 -55.14
C SER A 544 49.51 21.25 -56.57
N ARG A 545 49.79 22.55 -56.74
CA ARG A 545 50.05 23.16 -58.06
C ARG A 545 51.24 24.10 -57.98
N LEU A 546 52.45 23.55 -58.03
CA LEU A 546 53.65 24.18 -58.55
C LEU A 546 54.68 23.04 -58.73
N PHE A 547 55.32 23.03 -59.90
CA PHE A 547 56.23 22.03 -60.46
C PHE A 547 55.64 20.99 -61.41
N SER A 548 55.99 21.25 -62.66
CA SER A 548 55.79 20.59 -63.93
C SER A 548 56.47 19.22 -64.04
N GLY A 549 55.91 18.40 -64.94
CA GLY A 549 56.72 17.92 -66.05
C GLY A 549 56.72 16.41 -66.30
N SER A 550 56.18 16.07 -67.47
CA SER A 550 56.74 15.09 -68.41
C SER A 550 56.61 13.58 -68.13
N SER A 551 56.01 12.91 -69.14
CA SER A 551 56.41 11.61 -69.73
C SER A 551 55.67 10.31 -69.37
N ARG A 552 54.96 9.82 -70.41
CA ARG A 552 54.89 8.43 -70.96
C ARG A 552 54.27 7.26 -70.17
N ASN A 553 53.21 6.72 -70.79
CA ASN A 553 53.01 5.33 -71.25
C ASN A 553 53.23 4.10 -70.34
N ASN A 554 52.14 3.32 -70.25
CA ASN A 554 52.00 1.86 -70.41
C ASN A 554 52.38 0.87 -69.28
N ARG A 555 51.41 -0.04 -69.04
CA ARG A 555 51.49 -1.46 -68.64
C ARG A 555 52.21 -1.85 -67.33
N GLY A 556 51.40 -2.32 -66.38
CA GLY A 556 51.31 -3.75 -66.01
C GLY A 556 52.39 -4.39 -65.13
N ILE A 557 51.92 -5.35 -64.33
CA ILE A 557 52.62 -6.47 -63.66
C ILE A 557 52.87 -6.29 -62.16
N ALA A 558 52.32 -7.28 -61.44
CA ALA A 558 52.48 -7.62 -60.03
C ALA A 558 53.90 -8.10 -59.71
N ILE A 559 54.31 -7.96 -58.44
CA ILE A 559 55.17 -8.93 -57.73
C ILE A 559 54.71 -9.00 -56.26
N ASP A 560 54.67 -10.24 -55.81
CA ASP A 560 54.37 -10.86 -54.52
C ASP A 560 55.40 -10.60 -53.40
N ASP A 561 55.15 -11.30 -52.29
CA ASP A 561 56.06 -11.77 -51.22
C ASP A 561 56.06 -10.85 -49.96
N ASP A 562 55.77 -11.33 -48.74
CA ASP A 562 56.11 -12.62 -48.15
C ASP A 562 55.29 -12.99 -46.87
N TYR A 563 55.04 -14.31 -46.75
CA TYR A 563 54.94 -15.23 -45.58
C TYR A 563 53.80 -15.17 -44.52
N GLU A 564 52.91 -16.18 -44.65
CA GLU A 564 52.78 -17.41 -43.82
C GLU A 564 52.77 -17.31 -42.28
N GLU A 565 52.04 -18.11 -41.50
CA GLU A 565 51.38 -19.43 -41.61
C GLU A 565 50.36 -19.50 -40.44
N GLY A 566 49.17 -20.09 -40.48
CA GLY A 566 48.79 -21.45 -40.91
C GLY A 566 48.57 -22.33 -39.66
N VAL A 567 47.44 -23.01 -39.41
CA VAL A 567 46.99 -24.30 -40.01
C VAL A 567 46.09 -24.95 -38.91
N SER A 568 45.00 -25.71 -39.09
CA SER A 568 44.17 -26.11 -40.23
C SER A 568 42.92 -26.87 -39.73
N VAL A 569 41.91 -26.94 -40.60
CA VAL A 569 40.78 -27.90 -40.64
C VAL A 569 41.14 -28.99 -41.67
N PRO A 570 40.38 -30.10 -41.79
CA PRO A 570 39.78 -30.30 -43.11
C PRO A 570 38.34 -30.85 -43.14
N LEU A 571 37.64 -30.36 -44.15
CA LEU A 571 36.32 -30.69 -44.69
C LEU A 571 36.36 -31.87 -45.67
N THR A 572 35.20 -32.41 -46.01
CA THR A 572 34.70 -32.72 -47.39
C THR A 572 33.22 -33.15 -47.28
N SER A 573 32.26 -32.89 -48.18
CA SER A 573 32.21 -32.11 -49.43
C SER A 573 30.79 -32.11 -50.06
N PHE A 574 30.51 -31.06 -50.86
CA PHE A 574 29.67 -30.95 -52.09
C PHE A 574 28.15 -30.60 -52.10
N ASN A 575 27.88 -29.33 -52.51
CA ASN A 575 27.01 -28.76 -53.59
C ASN A 575 25.53 -29.23 -53.76
N ASN A 576 24.54 -28.40 -54.15
CA ASN A 576 24.50 -27.14 -54.91
C ASN A 576 23.08 -26.48 -54.84
N ASN A 577 22.99 -25.13 -54.86
CA ASN A 577 22.00 -24.22 -55.50
C ASN A 577 20.46 -24.51 -55.41
N ARG A 578 19.53 -23.56 -55.16
CA ARG A 578 19.34 -22.17 -55.65
C ARG A 578 18.16 -21.48 -54.90
N GLY A 579 18.12 -20.13 -54.95
CA GLY A 579 17.26 -19.18 -54.20
C GLY A 579 15.73 -19.29 -54.33
N ASN A 580 14.90 -18.41 -53.77
CA ASN A 580 15.04 -16.97 -53.51
C ASN A 580 14.06 -16.52 -52.41
N GLN A 581 14.32 -15.36 -51.81
CA GLN A 581 13.65 -14.76 -50.65
C GLN A 581 12.71 -13.59 -51.05
N ARG A 582 11.79 -13.21 -50.12
CA ARG A 582 11.14 -11.88 -49.88
C ARG A 582 9.99 -11.46 -50.84
N GLU A 583 8.97 -10.66 -50.48
CA GLU A 583 8.54 -9.90 -49.30
C GLU A 583 7.09 -9.39 -49.56
N SER A 584 6.21 -9.42 -48.54
CA SER A 584 5.28 -8.36 -48.02
C SER A 584 4.26 -7.54 -48.88
N PRO A 585 3.23 -6.92 -48.24
CA PRO A 585 1.84 -6.80 -48.75
C PRO A 585 1.33 -5.37 -49.06
N ARG A 586 0.12 -5.24 -49.64
CA ARG A 586 -0.71 -4.00 -49.64
C ARG A 586 -2.23 -4.25 -49.69
N ASN A 587 -2.94 -3.36 -48.97
CA ASN A 587 -4.39 -3.11 -48.88
C ASN A 587 -5.06 -2.68 -50.21
N SER A 588 -6.40 -2.89 -50.33
CA SER A 588 -7.42 -1.81 -50.42
C SER A 588 -8.84 -2.26 -50.82
N PHE A 589 -9.84 -1.80 -50.04
CA PHE A 589 -11.16 -1.24 -50.38
C PHE A 589 -12.23 -1.96 -51.24
N GLY A 590 -13.46 -1.96 -50.72
CA GLY A 590 -14.73 -2.05 -51.46
C GLY A 590 -15.97 -2.15 -50.57
N SER A 591 -16.72 -1.06 -50.42
CA SER A 591 -18.03 -0.93 -49.74
C SER A 591 -19.21 -0.94 -50.74
N VAL A 592 -20.43 -1.30 -50.31
CA VAL A 592 -21.71 -0.52 -50.44
C VAL A 592 -22.96 -1.39 -50.09
N LEU A 593 -23.83 -0.77 -49.25
CA LEU A 593 -25.28 -0.83 -48.91
C LEU A 593 -26.25 -1.61 -49.85
N SER A 594 -27.49 -2.03 -49.53
CA SER A 594 -28.58 -1.50 -48.67
C SER A 594 -29.76 -2.51 -48.49
N SER A 595 -30.54 -2.33 -47.40
CA SER A 595 -32.02 -2.47 -47.21
C SER A 595 -32.82 -3.70 -47.70
N ASP A 596 -33.66 -4.27 -46.83
CA ASP A 596 -35.12 -4.12 -46.92
C ASP A 596 -35.87 -4.58 -45.66
N LEU A 597 -36.96 -3.86 -45.36
CA LEU A 597 -37.97 -4.10 -44.34
C LEU A 597 -38.95 -5.18 -44.80
N GLU A 598 -39.58 -5.90 -43.86
CA GLU A 598 -41.04 -6.07 -43.89
C GLU A 598 -41.63 -6.41 -42.52
N SER A 599 -42.73 -5.72 -42.24
CA SER A 599 -43.62 -5.78 -41.08
C SER A 599 -44.63 -6.91 -41.20
N GLU A 600 -45.16 -7.41 -40.07
CA GLU A 600 -46.61 -7.56 -39.95
C GLU A 600 -47.10 -7.62 -38.49
N THR A 601 -48.07 -6.73 -38.24
CA THR A 601 -49.05 -6.61 -37.16
C THR A 601 -49.94 -7.87 -37.06
N ALA A 602 -50.73 -8.20 -36.02
CA ALA A 602 -51.67 -7.41 -35.23
C ALA A 602 -52.23 -8.30 -34.08
N SER A 603 -52.54 -7.68 -32.92
CA SER A 603 -53.89 -7.59 -32.30
C SER A 603 -54.42 -8.85 -31.58
N ASP A 604 -54.64 -8.78 -30.26
CA ASP A 604 -55.88 -8.21 -29.68
C ASP A 604 -56.24 -8.78 -28.29
N SER A 605 -56.61 -7.85 -27.40
CA SER A 605 -57.66 -7.93 -26.37
C SER A 605 -57.71 -9.03 -25.27
N SER A 606 -57.53 -8.53 -24.04
CA SER A 606 -58.57 -8.44 -23.00
C SER A 606 -58.70 -9.50 -21.90
N SER A 607 -58.71 -8.94 -20.68
CA SER A 607 -59.61 -9.21 -19.55
C SER A 607 -59.31 -10.41 -18.63
N GLY A 608 -59.30 -10.14 -17.32
CA GLY A 608 -59.35 -11.20 -16.31
C GLY A 608 -58.95 -10.74 -14.92
N LYS A 609 -59.94 -10.31 -14.14
CA LYS A 609 -59.86 -9.80 -12.77
C LYS A 609 -59.51 -10.86 -11.70
N LYS A 610 -58.96 -10.34 -10.59
CA LYS A 610 -59.31 -10.58 -9.16
C LYS A 610 -58.69 -11.77 -8.38
N ALA A 611 -57.98 -11.35 -7.31
CA ALA A 611 -58.29 -11.55 -5.89
C ALA A 611 -57.71 -12.77 -5.13
N ASP A 612 -56.96 -12.41 -4.07
CA ASP A 612 -57.07 -12.85 -2.68
C ASP A 612 -56.67 -14.28 -2.25
N ASN A 613 -55.59 -14.30 -1.47
CA ASN A 613 -55.46 -14.82 -0.10
C ASN A 613 -55.50 -16.33 0.24
N ILE A 614 -54.59 -16.68 1.17
CA ILE A 614 -54.60 -17.81 2.15
C ILE A 614 -54.17 -19.15 1.51
N VAL A 615 -53.10 -19.84 1.94
CA VAL A 615 -52.60 -20.21 3.29
C VAL A 615 -51.07 -20.10 3.35
#